data_AF-A0A800AJP2-F1
#
_entry.id   AF-A0A800AJP2-F1
#
_cell.length_a   1.000
_cell.length_b   1.000
_cell.length_c   1.000
_cell.angle_alpha   90.00
_cell.angle_beta   90.00
_cell.angle_gamma   90.00
#
_symmetry.space_group_name_H-M   'P 1'
#
loop_
_entity.id
_entity.type
_entity.pdbx_description
1 polymer ?
#
loop_
_entity_poly.entity_id
_entity_poly.type
_entity_poly.pdbx_seq_one_letter_code
_entity_poly.pdbx_strand_id
1 'polypeptide(L)'
;MEKIRELAVLLQTGIEDYEEQQKTLQQERLKYMRLSLTNGFGDTEDTSQESWLIHLKDIEETLNVRRNTMRQAIKDAAAEIVRQEQAEQAAAKSTAEEKE
;
A
#
# COMPACT_ATOMS: atom_id res chain seq x y z
N MET A 1 -4.87 15.33 -17.54
CA MET A 1 -4.31 14.02 -17.98
C MET A 1 -2.95 13.71 -17.36
N GLU A 2 -2.02 14.67 -17.25
CA GLU A 2 -0.66 14.42 -16.72
C GLU A 2 -0.63 13.95 -15.25
N LYS A 3 -1.39 14.60 -14.35
CA LYS A 3 -1.50 14.19 -12.93
C LYS A 3 -2.03 12.77 -12.71
N ILE A 4 -2.99 12.33 -13.54
CA ILE A 4 -3.52 10.95 -13.49
C ILE A 4 -2.43 9.95 -13.90
N ARG A 5 -1.58 10.33 -14.86
CA ARG A 5 -0.46 9.51 -15.31
C ARG A 5 0.62 9.37 -14.25
N GLU A 6 0.96 10.46 -13.57
CA GLU A 6 1.89 10.47 -12.43
C GLU A 6 1.37 9.60 -11.28
N LEU A 7 0.08 9.73 -10.93
CA LEU A 7 -0.56 8.90 -9.93
C LEU A 7 -0.49 7.40 -10.30
N ALA A 8 -0.78 7.07 -11.55
CA ALA A 8 -0.73 5.70 -12.04
C ALA A 8 0.68 5.10 -11.93
N VAL A 9 1.73 5.88 -12.23
CA VAL A 9 3.13 5.44 -12.07
C VAL A 9 3.47 5.19 -10.60
N LEU A 10 3.12 6.14 -9.71
CA LEU A 10 3.38 5.99 -8.27
C LEU A 10 2.64 4.78 -7.66
N LEU A 11 1.40 4.55 -8.09
CA LEU A 11 0.63 3.37 -7.67
C LEU A 11 1.25 2.08 -8.20
N GLN A 12 1.72 2.08 -9.44
CA GLN A 12 2.36 0.91 -10.04
C GLN A 12 3.61 0.50 -9.26
N THR A 13 4.51 1.45 -8.95
CA THR A 13 5.68 1.19 -8.11
C THR A 13 5.27 0.71 -6.71
N GLY A 14 4.25 1.34 -6.11
CA GLY A 14 3.74 0.91 -4.81
C GLY A 14 3.17 -0.52 -4.80
N ILE A 15 2.53 -0.94 -5.89
CA ILE A 15 2.00 -2.29 -6.08
C ILE A 15 3.15 -3.29 -6.26
N GLU A 16 4.14 -2.97 -7.10
CA GLU A 16 5.29 -3.84 -7.35
C GLU A 16 6.05 -4.17 -6.06
N ASP A 17 6.36 -3.15 -5.27
CA ASP A 17 7.03 -3.36 -3.99
C ASP A 17 6.14 -4.12 -2.98
N TYR A 18 4.82 -3.92 -3.02
CA TYR A 18 3.88 -4.66 -2.18
C TYR A 18 3.86 -6.14 -2.57
N GLU A 19 3.88 -6.46 -3.86
CA GLU A 19 3.96 -7.83 -4.38
C GLU A 19 5.28 -8.51 -4.01
N GLU A 20 6.40 -7.77 -4.05
CA GLU A 20 7.69 -8.28 -3.58
C GLU A 20 7.65 -8.64 -2.10
N GLN A 21 7.15 -7.74 -1.25
CA GLN A 21 7.00 -7.99 0.18
C GLN A 21 6.03 -9.14 0.48
N GLN A 22 4.97 -9.31 -0.31
CA GLN A 22 4.09 -10.47 -0.22
C GLN A 22 4.83 -11.78 -0.51
N LYS A 23 5.69 -11.81 -1.52
CA LYS A 23 6.53 -13.00 -1.82
C LYS A 23 7.46 -13.31 -0.65
N THR A 24 8.10 -12.29 -0.06
CA THR A 24 8.95 -12.44 1.12
C THR A 24 8.16 -13.03 2.30
N LEU A 25 6.96 -12.52 2.59
CA LEU A 25 6.11 -13.08 3.63
C LEU A 25 5.79 -14.57 3.40
N GLN A 26 5.47 -14.97 2.17
CA GLN A 26 5.21 -16.39 1.87
C GLN A 26 6.45 -17.25 2.05
N GLN A 27 7.64 -16.75 1.67
CA GLN A 27 8.90 -17.45 1.86
C GLN A 27 9.22 -17.65 3.35
N GLU A 28 9.04 -16.61 4.17
CA GLU A 28 9.27 -16.70 5.61
C GLU A 28 8.24 -17.61 6.30
N ARG A 29 6.97 -17.60 5.86
CA ARG A 29 5.96 -18.56 6.34
C ARG A 29 6.33 -20.01 6.01
N LEU A 30 6.84 -20.27 4.80
CA LEU A 30 7.34 -21.60 4.42
C LEU A 30 8.53 -22.04 5.28
N LYS A 31 9.44 -21.10 5.59
CA LYS A 31 10.57 -21.36 6.49
C LYS A 31 10.11 -21.66 7.90
N TYR A 32 9.17 -20.89 8.44
CA TYR A 32 8.54 -21.16 9.74
C TYR A 32 7.89 -22.55 9.79
N MET A 33 7.10 -22.92 8.78
CA MET A 33 6.49 -24.25 8.72
C MET A 33 7.54 -25.36 8.70
N ARG A 34 8.64 -25.18 7.95
CA ARG A 34 9.75 -26.13 7.94
C ARG A 34 10.37 -26.30 9.32
N LEU A 35 10.68 -25.19 9.99
CA LEU A 35 11.24 -25.19 11.34
C LEU A 35 10.30 -25.85 12.35
N SER A 36 9.00 -25.61 12.24
CA SER A 36 7.98 -26.25 13.08
C SER A 36 7.92 -27.76 12.86
N LEU A 37 7.96 -28.22 11.60
CA LEU A 37 7.96 -29.65 11.28
C LEU A 37 9.23 -30.37 11.76
N THR A 38 10.38 -29.69 11.76
CA THR A 38 11.67 -30.28 12.15
C THR A 38 12.06 -30.00 13.59
N ASN A 39 11.23 -29.32 14.38
CA ASN A 39 11.61 -28.73 15.68
C ASN A 39 12.94 -27.96 15.60
N GLY A 40 13.15 -27.21 14.51
CA GLY A 40 14.40 -26.53 14.18
C GLY A 40 14.51 -25.11 14.72
N PHE A 41 13.58 -24.67 15.56
CA PHE A 41 13.68 -23.38 16.24
C PHE A 41 14.86 -23.41 17.21
N GLY A 42 15.54 -22.26 17.37
CA GLY A 42 16.60 -22.14 18.36
C GLY A 42 16.04 -21.78 19.74
N ASP A 43 16.87 -21.90 20.76
CA ASP A 43 16.51 -21.61 22.15
C ASP A 43 16.82 -20.15 22.56
N THR A 44 17.31 -19.34 21.63
CA THR A 44 17.60 -17.92 21.90
C THR A 44 16.41 -17.04 21.58
N GLU A 45 16.35 -15.86 22.21
CA GLU A 45 15.28 -14.88 22.00
C GLU A 45 15.03 -14.65 20.50
N ASP A 46 16.08 -14.39 19.71
CA ASP A 46 15.98 -14.09 18.27
C ASP A 46 15.72 -15.29 17.35
N THR A 47 15.77 -16.52 17.86
CA THR A 47 15.62 -17.74 17.04
C THR A 47 14.51 -18.67 17.52
N SER A 48 13.87 -18.30 18.63
CA SER A 48 12.72 -18.98 19.22
C SER A 48 11.51 -18.98 18.28
N GLN A 49 10.64 -19.96 18.48
CA GLN A 49 9.37 -20.02 17.76
C GLN A 49 8.53 -18.75 17.95
N GLU A 50 8.56 -18.16 19.14
CA GLU A 50 7.84 -16.93 19.44
C GLU A 50 8.38 -15.73 18.66
N SER A 51 9.70 -15.55 18.62
CA SER A 51 10.32 -14.48 17.82
C SER A 51 10.05 -14.64 16.33
N TRP A 52 10.01 -15.88 15.83
CA TRP A 52 9.57 -16.15 14.47
C TRP A 52 8.12 -15.71 14.21
N LEU A 53 7.20 -15.94 15.15
CA LEU A 53 5.81 -15.49 15.02
C LEU A 53 5.69 -13.97 15.05
N ILE A 54 6.46 -13.30 15.92
CA ILE A 54 6.53 -11.83 15.98
C ILE A 54 7.05 -11.29 14.64
N HIS A 55 8.14 -11.84 14.12
CA HIS A 55 8.70 -11.45 12.83
C HIS A 55 7.68 -11.55 11.68
N LEU A 56 6.95 -12.67 11.59
CA LEU A 56 5.91 -12.84 10.58
C LEU A 56 4.78 -11.82 10.72
N LYS A 57 4.37 -11.55 11.96
CA LYS A 57 3.33 -10.57 12.28
C LYS A 57 3.76 -9.16 11.88
N ASP A 58 5.00 -8.77 12.15
CA ASP A 58 5.53 -7.45 11.79
C ASP A 58 5.51 -7.23 10.26
N ILE A 59 5.87 -8.26 9.49
CA ILE A 59 5.78 -8.22 8.02
C ILE A 59 4.31 -8.05 7.58
N GLU A 60 3.39 -8.81 8.17
CA GLU A 60 1.96 -8.72 7.87
C GLU A 60 1.36 -7.36 8.19
N GLU A 61 1.71 -6.79 9.34
CA GLU A 61 1.26 -5.46 9.75
C GLU A 61 1.81 -4.39 8.82
N THR A 62 3.09 -4.47 8.45
CA THR A 62 3.71 -3.56 7.48
C THR A 62 2.99 -3.58 6.13
N LEU A 63 2.71 -4.77 5.61
CA LEU A 63 1.94 -4.96 4.38
C LEU A 63 0.53 -4.37 4.49
N ASN A 64 -0.15 -4.58 5.63
CA ASN A 64 -1.49 -4.05 5.87
C ASN A 64 -1.49 -2.51 5.89
N VAL A 65 -0.54 -1.90 6.60
CA VAL A 65 -0.35 -0.44 6.61
C VAL A 65 -0.14 0.08 5.21
N ARG A 66 0.79 -0.53 4.45
CA ARG A 66 1.10 -0.09 3.09
C ARG A 66 -0.11 -0.15 2.16
N ARG A 67 -0.86 -1.25 2.21
CA ARG A 67 -2.11 -1.41 1.44
C ARG A 67 -3.12 -0.32 1.79
N ASN A 68 -3.29 -0.01 3.08
CA ASN A 68 -4.24 1.00 3.53
C ASN A 68 -3.79 2.40 3.11
N THR A 69 -2.49 2.71 3.18
CA THR A 69 -1.93 3.97 2.68
C THR A 69 -2.15 4.15 1.19
N MET A 70 -1.89 3.11 0.38
CA MET A 70 -2.16 3.18 -1.07
C MET A 70 -3.65 3.41 -1.36
N ARG A 71 -4.54 2.71 -0.65
CA ARG A 71 -6.00 2.94 -0.77
C ARG A 71 -6.38 4.37 -0.40
N GLN A 72 -5.77 4.94 0.63
CA GLN A 72 -6.05 6.31 1.04
C GLN A 72 -5.54 7.31 0.00
N ALA A 73 -4.32 7.14 -0.51
CA ALA A 73 -3.76 7.97 -1.57
C ALA A 73 -4.64 7.99 -2.84
N ILE A 74 -5.20 6.83 -3.23
CA ILE A 74 -6.15 6.75 -4.35
C ILE A 74 -7.41 7.59 -4.07
N LYS A 75 -7.98 7.46 -2.87
CA LYS A 75 -9.18 8.21 -2.49
C LYS A 75 -8.92 9.72 -2.47
N ASP A 76 -7.79 10.13 -1.91
CA ASP A 76 -7.39 11.54 -1.81
C ASP A 76 -7.17 12.14 -3.19
N ALA A 77 -6.50 11.40 -4.09
CA ALA A 77 -6.31 11.80 -5.47
C ALA A 77 -7.63 11.92 -6.24
N ALA A 78 -8.54 10.96 -6.08
CA ALA A 78 -9.86 11.01 -6.71
C ALA A 78 -10.67 12.22 -6.20
N ALA A 79 -10.66 12.48 -4.90
CA ALA A 79 -11.34 13.63 -4.30
C ALA A 79 -10.76 14.96 -4.77
N GLU A 80 -9.45 15.03 -5.02
CA GLU A 80 -8.78 16.21 -5.56
C GLU A 80 -9.15 16.46 -7.03
N ILE A 81 -9.21 15.41 -7.86
CA ILE A 81 -9.65 15.51 -9.26
C ILE A 81 -11.08 16.06 -9.33
N VAL A 82 -12.00 15.52 -8.54
CA VAL A 82 -13.39 15.98 -8.50
C VAL A 82 -13.48 17.45 -8.06
N ARG A 83 -12.70 17.86 -7.06
CA ARG A 83 -12.66 19.26 -6.61
C ARG A 83 -12.15 20.21 -7.69
N GLN A 84 -11.11 19.80 -8.44
CA GLN A 84 -10.58 20.59 -9.55
C GLN A 84 -11.61 20.74 -10.68
N GLU A 85 -12.28 19.66 -11.08
CA GLU A 85 -13.33 19.70 -12.10
C GLU A 85 -14.50 20.61 -11.71
N GLN A 86 -14.92 20.57 -10.43
CA GLN A 86 -15.98 21.45 -9.92
C GLN A 86 -15.57 22.93 -9.93
N ALA A 87 -14.32 23.22 -9.54
CA ALA A 87 -13.79 24.58 -9.55
C ALA A 87 -13.71 25.14 -10.98
N GLU A 88 -13.26 24.33 -11.94
CA GLU A 88 -13.21 24.71 -13.36
C GLU A 88 -14.62 24.98 -13.93
N GLN A 89 -15.61 24.14 -13.59
CA GLN A 89 -17.00 24.35 -14.02
C GLN A 89 -17.62 25.62 -13.40
N ALA A 90 -17.33 25.90 -12.14
CA ALA A 90 -17.82 27.11 -11.47
C ALA A 90 -17.21 28.38 -12.08
N ALA A 91 -15.90 28.37 -12.35
CA ALA A 91 -15.20 29.47 -13.01
C ALA A 91 -15.75 29.72 -14.42
N ALA A 92 -15.97 28.66 -15.20
CA ALA A 92 -16.52 28.76 -16.56
C ALA A 92 -17.92 29.39 -16.58
N LYS A 93 -18.80 29.05 -15.62
CA LYS A 93 -20.15 29.63 -15.50
C LYS A 93 -20.10 31.12 -15.12
N SER A 94 -19.27 31.49 -14.16
CA SER A 94 -19.10 32.91 -13.75
C SER A 94 -18.63 33.79 -14.92
N THR A 95 -17.72 33.29 -15.76
CA THR A 95 -17.26 34.04 -16.95
C THR A 95 -18.26 34.10 -18.10
N ALA A 96 -19.26 33.20 -18.11
CA ALA A 96 -20.33 33.22 -19.10
C ALA A 96 -21.42 34.24 -18.71
N GLU A 97 -21.75 34.33 -17.42
CA GLU A 97 -22.73 35.30 -16.88
C GLU A 97 -22.23 36.75 -16.91
N GLU A 98 -20.92 37.01 -16.83
CA GLU A 98 -20.36 38.38 -16.98
C GLU A 98 -20.33 38.89 -18.43
N LYS A 99 -20.61 38.03 -19.42
CA LYS A 99 -20.58 38.38 -20.85
C LYS A 99 -21.96 38.56 -21.48
N GLU A 100 -23.02 38.34 -20.71
CA GLU A 100 -24.44 38.53 -21.10
C GLU A 100 -24.99 39.84 -20.53
#